data_AF-A0A670KB04-F1
#
_entry.id   AF-A0A670KB04-F1
#
_cell.length_a   1.000
_cell.length_b   1.000
_cell.length_c   1.000
_cell.angle_alpha   90.00
_cell.angle_beta   90.00
_cell.angle_gamma   90.00
#
_symmetry.space_group_name_H-M   'P 1'
#
loop_
_entity.id
_entity.type
_entity.pdbx_description
1 polymer ?
#
loop_
_entity_poly.entity_id
_entity_poly.type
_entity_poly.pdbx_seq_one_letter_code
_entity_poly.pdbx_strand_id
1 'polypeptide(L)'
;MAKDILGEAGFHFDELNKLRVLDPEVSQQTTELKEECKVFVDKIAEFKKIVGGLIELVDQLAKTTENEKIKAIGARNLLKSIAKQREAQQQQLQALIAEKTTQLERCEKKRIQESFPPPPVSYNTKSHGPPKKLTVGRIRTDKILFHTVQS
;
A
#
# COMPACT_ATOMS: atom_id res chain seq x y z
N MET A 1 58.77 20.26 65.15
CA MET A 1 58.38 19.77 66.48
C MET A 1 56.88 19.95 66.71
N ALA A 2 56.35 21.14 67.05
CA ALA A 2 54.90 21.29 67.34
C ALA A 2 53.97 20.92 66.17
N LYS A 3 54.34 21.25 64.92
CA LYS A 3 53.56 20.94 63.72
C LYS A 3 53.49 19.43 63.41
N ASP A 4 54.51 18.68 63.82
CA ASP A 4 54.62 17.24 63.57
C ASP A 4 53.76 16.43 64.56
N ILE A 5 53.74 16.82 65.84
CA ILE A 5 52.90 16.19 66.89
C ILE A 5 51.39 16.43 66.63
N LEU A 6 51.04 17.61 66.11
CA LEU A 6 49.66 17.94 65.75
C LEU A 6 49.21 17.17 64.50
N GLY A 7 50.10 17.00 63.52
CA GLY A 7 49.86 16.15 62.35
C GLY A 7 49.70 14.66 62.71
N GLU A 8 50.53 14.12 63.61
CA GLU A 8 50.39 12.74 64.12
C GLU A 8 49.10 12.52 64.93
N ALA A 9 48.58 13.56 65.57
CA ALA A 9 47.31 13.55 66.30
C ALA A 9 46.08 13.78 65.39
N GLY A 10 46.26 13.92 64.07
CA GLY A 10 45.17 14.12 63.11
C GLY A 10 44.62 15.55 63.07
N PHE A 11 45.39 16.53 63.54
CA PHE A 11 45.01 17.94 63.47
C PHE A 11 45.81 18.69 62.39
N HIS A 12 45.08 19.44 61.57
CA HIS A 12 45.57 20.20 60.45
C HIS A 12 45.39 21.70 60.72
N PHE A 13 46.28 22.54 60.22
CA PHE A 13 46.09 24.00 60.23
C PHE A 13 45.59 24.45 58.87
N ASP A 14 44.57 25.31 58.86
CA ASP A 14 44.12 25.97 57.63
C ASP A 14 44.93 27.22 57.29
N GLU A 15 44.63 27.83 56.14
CA GLU A 15 45.28 29.06 55.64
C GLU A 15 45.14 30.26 56.57
N LEU A 16 44.22 30.20 57.55
CA LEU A 16 43.98 31.23 58.56
C LEU A 16 44.58 30.84 59.93
N ASN A 17 45.47 29.84 59.97
CA ASN A 17 46.09 29.27 61.18
C ASN A 17 45.08 28.74 62.21
N LYS A 18 43.88 28.35 61.78
CA LYS A 18 42.89 27.70 62.66
C LYS A 18 43.13 26.20 62.67
N LEU A 19 42.99 25.60 63.86
CA LEU A 19 43.10 24.16 64.05
C LEU A 19 41.85 23.46 63.48
N ARG A 20 42.05 22.44 62.65
CA ARG A 20 41.01 21.61 62.01
C ARG A 20 41.29 20.13 62.22
N VAL A 21 40.22 19.34 62.23
CA VAL A 21 40.28 17.87 62.37
C VAL A 21 40.34 17.17 61.01
N LEU A 22 39.94 17.87 59.94
CA LEU A 22 40.01 17.39 58.56
C LEU A 22 40.99 18.26 57.78
N ASP A 23 41.80 17.62 56.93
CA ASP A 23 42.70 18.31 56.03
C ASP A 23 41.93 19.31 55.17
N PRO A 24 42.29 20.61 55.17
CA PRO A 24 41.62 21.64 54.39
C PRO A 24 41.56 21.32 52.89
N GLU A 25 42.59 20.66 52.33
CA GLU A 25 42.62 20.28 50.91
C GLU A 25 41.58 19.20 50.61
N VAL A 26 41.50 18.16 51.46
CA VAL A 26 40.50 17.09 51.34
C VAL A 26 39.08 17.63 51.54
N SER A 27 38.90 18.57 52.47
CA SER A 27 37.62 19.25 52.70
C SER A 27 37.17 20.06 51.48
N GLN A 28 38.10 20.75 50.81
CA GLN A 28 37.81 21.53 49.61
C GLN A 28 37.47 20.62 48.44
N GLN A 29 38.31 19.62 48.14
CA GLN A 29 38.06 18.64 47.07
C GLN A 29 36.72 17.91 47.26
N THR A 30 36.37 17.54 48.49
CA THR A 30 35.07 16.91 48.78
C THR A 30 33.90 17.85 48.54
N THR A 31 34.08 19.16 48.79
CA THR A 31 33.04 20.17 48.56
C THR A 31 32.87 20.44 47.07
N GLU A 32 33.97 20.59 46.32
CA GLU A 32 33.97 20.73 44.86
C GLU A 32 33.31 19.53 44.19
N LEU A 33 33.71 18.30 44.57
CA LEU A 33 33.09 17.08 44.06
C LEU A 33 31.58 17.03 44.33
N LYS A 34 31.15 17.46 45.53
CA LYS A 34 29.72 17.52 45.88
C LYS A 34 28.97 18.51 44.99
N GLU A 35 29.56 19.66 44.67
CA GLU A 35 28.97 20.65 43.76
C GLU A 35 28.91 20.15 42.32
N GLU A 36 29.99 19.54 41.83
CA GLU A 36 30.01 18.91 40.50
C GLU A 36 28.98 17.80 40.36
N CYS A 37 28.84 16.95 41.38
CA CYS A 37 27.81 15.90 41.41
C CYS A 37 26.40 16.50 41.32
N LYS A 38 26.12 17.62 42.00
CA LYS A 38 24.82 18.30 41.89
C LYS A 38 24.58 18.81 40.47
N VAL A 39 25.55 19.53 39.91
CA VAL A 39 25.47 20.05 38.54
C VAL A 39 25.28 18.92 37.54
N PHE A 40 25.94 17.78 37.74
CA PHE A 40 25.77 16.60 36.89
C PHE A 40 24.34 16.06 36.97
N VAL A 41 23.78 15.90 38.17
CA VAL A 41 22.39 15.44 38.36
C VAL A 41 21.41 16.40 37.70
N ASP A 42 21.61 17.71 37.84
CA ASP A 42 20.75 18.72 37.23
C ASP A 42 20.80 18.65 35.70
N LYS A 43 21.99 18.53 35.11
CA LYS A 43 22.15 18.34 33.65
C LYS A 43 21.47 17.06 33.15
N ILE A 44 21.56 15.97 33.91
CA ILE A 44 20.88 14.72 33.56
C ILE A 44 19.36 14.87 33.66
N ALA A 45 18.85 15.62 34.63
CA ALA A 45 17.42 15.90 34.76
C ALA A 45 16.92 16.72 33.56
N GLU A 46 17.67 17.74 33.14
CA GLU A 46 17.36 18.53 31.95
C GLU A 46 17.40 17.67 30.68
N PHE A 47 18.43 16.84 30.51
CA PHE A 47 18.53 15.91 29.38
C PHE A 47 17.32 14.97 29.31
N LYS A 48 16.91 14.38 30.45
CA LYS A 48 15.72 13.52 30.52
C LYS A 48 14.45 14.26 30.10
N LYS A 49 14.31 15.53 30.48
CA LYS A 49 13.18 16.38 30.06
C LYS A 49 13.17 16.60 28.55
N ILE A 50 14.32 16.89 27.94
CA ILE A 50 14.46 17.07 26.49
C ILE A 50 14.10 15.77 25.76
N VAL A 51 14.65 14.63 26.20
CA VAL A 51 14.35 13.32 25.60
C VAL A 51 12.87 12.97 25.75
N GLY A 52 12.26 13.25 26.91
CA GLY A 52 10.82 13.08 27.10
C GLY A 52 9.99 13.89 26.10
N GLY A 53 10.33 15.18 25.92
CA GLY A 53 9.67 16.02 24.92
C GLY A 53 9.88 15.54 23.48
N LEU A 54 11.07 15.03 23.14
CA LEU A 54 11.35 14.46 21.83
C LEU A 54 10.50 13.20 21.56
N ILE A 55 10.37 12.31 22.55
CA ILE A 55 9.53 11.11 22.43
C ILE A 55 8.08 11.51 22.15
N GLU A 56 7.54 12.49 22.89
CA GLU A 56 6.18 12.99 22.67
C GLU A 56 5.99 13.57 21.26
N LEU A 57 6.95 14.36 20.77
CA LEU A 57 6.90 14.92 19.42
C LEU A 57 6.94 13.83 18.34
N VAL A 58 7.81 12.83 18.51
CA VAL A 58 7.90 11.69 17.58
C VAL A 58 6.60 10.87 17.59
N ASP A 59 6.00 10.65 18.76
CA ASP A 59 4.71 9.94 18.88
C ASP A 59 3.57 10.71 18.20
N GLN A 60 3.53 12.04 18.36
CA GLN A 60 2.56 12.88 17.67
C GLN A 60 2.75 12.82 16.15
N LEU A 61 4.00 12.91 15.68
CA LEU A 61 4.32 12.80 14.26
C LEU A 61 3.96 11.42 13.68
N ALA A 62 4.19 10.35 14.43
CA ALA A 62 3.80 9.00 14.01
C ALA A 62 2.27 8.88 13.86
N LYS A 63 1.51 9.41 14.83
CA LYS A 63 0.03 9.41 14.79
C LYS A 63 -0.52 10.21 13.61
N THR A 64 0.01 11.42 13.36
CA THR A 64 -0.44 12.24 12.22
C THR A 64 -0.10 11.58 10.89
N THR A 65 1.11 11.02 10.76
CA THR A 65 1.53 10.30 9.56
C THR A 65 0.64 9.10 9.26
N GLU A 66 0.32 8.28 10.26
CA GLU A 66 -0.55 7.11 10.05
C GLU A 66 -1.98 7.55 9.69
N ASN A 67 -2.49 8.61 10.31
CA ASN A 67 -3.80 9.17 9.96
C ASN A 67 -3.86 9.63 8.49
N GLU A 68 -2.86 10.38 8.02
CA GLU A 68 -2.81 10.83 6.62
C GLU A 68 -2.62 9.65 5.66
N LYS A 69 -1.84 8.64 6.03
CA LYS A 69 -1.71 7.40 5.25
C LYS A 69 -3.06 6.68 5.09
N ILE A 70 -3.85 6.56 6.17
CA ILE A 70 -5.19 5.96 6.11
C ILE A 70 -6.11 6.76 5.17
N LYS A 71 -6.10 8.09 5.27
CA LYS A 71 -6.88 8.96 4.36
C LYS A 71 -6.47 8.77 2.90
N ALA A 72 -5.17 8.73 2.61
CA ALA A 72 -4.65 8.53 1.26
C ALA A 72 -5.05 7.17 0.68
N ILE A 73 -4.99 6.09 1.48
CA ILE A 73 -5.46 4.75 1.09
C ILE A 73 -6.97 4.78 0.80
N GLY A 74 -7.75 5.44 1.66
CA GLY A 74 -9.19 5.60 1.47
C GLY A 74 -9.53 6.31 0.16
N ALA A 75 -8.90 7.45 -0.11
CA ALA A 75 -9.08 8.20 -1.36
C ALA A 75 -8.69 7.37 -2.59
N ARG A 76 -7.56 6.64 -2.52
CA ARG A 76 -7.12 5.75 -3.61
C ARG A 76 -8.13 4.64 -3.89
N ASN A 77 -8.68 4.02 -2.84
CA ASN A 77 -9.68 2.97 -2.98
C ASN A 77 -10.98 3.50 -3.59
N LEU A 78 -11.41 4.70 -3.19
CA LEU A 78 -12.56 5.37 -3.78
C LEU A 78 -12.35 5.68 -5.26
N LEU A 79 -11.19 6.21 -5.64
CA LEU A 79 -10.90 6.46 -7.06
C LEU A 79 -10.89 5.17 -7.88
N LYS A 80 -10.33 4.09 -7.33
CA LYS A 80 -10.34 2.77 -7.98
C LYS A 80 -11.76 2.23 -8.16
N SER A 81 -12.64 2.39 -7.16
CA SER A 81 -14.03 1.94 -7.28
C SER A 81 -14.82 2.77 -8.29
N ILE A 82 -14.62 4.10 -8.30
CA ILE A 82 -15.24 4.99 -9.30
C ILE A 82 -14.80 4.63 -10.72
N ALA A 83 -13.50 4.37 -10.94
CA ALA A 83 -12.99 3.97 -12.26
C ALA A 83 -13.66 2.68 -12.74
N LYS A 84 -13.76 1.67 -11.86
CA LYS A 84 -14.45 0.40 -12.16
C LYS A 84 -15.94 0.60 -12.44
N GLN A 85 -16.61 1.46 -11.68
CA GLN A 85 -18.02 1.79 -11.91
C GLN A 85 -18.21 2.48 -13.27
N ARG A 86 -17.34 3.43 -13.63
CA ARG A 86 -17.38 4.10 -14.94
C ARG A 86 -17.17 3.11 -16.09
N GLU A 87 -16.21 2.21 -15.96
CA GLU A 87 -15.96 1.17 -16.97
C GLU A 87 -17.18 0.26 -17.14
N ALA A 88 -17.78 -0.20 -16.04
CA ALA A 88 -19.00 -1.02 -16.09
C ALA A 88 -20.17 -0.27 -16.74
N GLN A 89 -20.36 1.02 -16.40
CA GLN A 89 -21.39 1.85 -17.03
C GLN A 89 -21.14 2.03 -18.53
N GLN A 90 -19.90 2.23 -18.94
CA GLN A 90 -19.54 2.36 -20.36
C GLN A 90 -19.82 1.08 -21.14
N GLN A 91 -19.47 -0.08 -20.58
CA GLN A 91 -19.76 -1.38 -21.18
C GLN A 91 -21.28 -1.63 -21.30
N GLN A 92 -22.06 -1.29 -20.27
CA GLN A 92 -23.52 -1.37 -20.31
C GLN A 92 -24.12 -0.49 -21.40
N LEU A 93 -23.65 0.76 -21.52
CA LEU A 93 -24.11 1.67 -22.57
C LEU A 93 -23.72 1.18 -23.97
N GLN A 94 -22.50 0.66 -24.16
CA GLN A 94 -22.07 0.09 -25.44
C GLN A 94 -22.92 -1.13 -25.84
N ALA A 95 -23.24 -2.00 -24.90
CA ALA A 95 -24.14 -3.14 -25.15
C ALA A 95 -25.53 -2.67 -25.58
N LEU A 96 -26.09 -1.65 -24.91
CA LEU A 96 -27.38 -1.07 -25.27
C LEU A 96 -27.36 -0.45 -26.66
N ILE A 97 -26.30 0.29 -27.00
CA ILE A 97 -26.12 0.88 -28.34
C ILE A 97 -26.08 -0.24 -29.38
N ALA A 98 -25.28 -1.28 -29.18
CA ALA A 98 -25.16 -2.42 -30.10
C ALA A 98 -26.48 -3.18 -30.28
N GLU A 99 -27.27 -3.31 -29.21
CA GLU A 99 -28.61 -3.89 -29.30
C GLU A 99 -29.53 -3.03 -30.17
N LYS A 100 -29.55 -1.72 -29.96
CA LYS A 100 -30.40 -0.79 -30.71
C LYS A 100 -29.99 -0.67 -32.17
N THR A 101 -28.70 -0.67 -32.50
CA THR A 101 -28.23 -0.68 -33.89
C THR A 101 -28.65 -1.96 -34.60
N THR A 102 -28.51 -3.12 -33.94
CA THR A 102 -28.97 -4.39 -34.49
C THR A 102 -30.49 -4.40 -34.73
N GLN A 103 -31.28 -3.82 -33.81
CA GLN A 103 -32.73 -3.68 -33.99
C GLN A 103 -33.06 -2.78 -35.20
N LEU A 104 -32.37 -1.65 -35.36
CA LEU A 104 -32.55 -0.76 -36.51
C LEU A 104 -32.23 -1.48 -37.82
N GLU A 105 -31.09 -2.15 -37.93
CA GLU A 105 -30.71 -2.91 -39.14
C GLU A 105 -31.75 -3.98 -39.49
N ARG A 106 -32.31 -4.67 -38.48
CA ARG A 106 -33.39 -5.65 -38.68
C ARG A 106 -34.65 -4.99 -39.23
N CYS A 107 -35.04 -3.84 -38.70
CA CYS A 107 -36.21 -3.08 -39.18
C CYS A 107 -36.00 -2.56 -40.60
N GLU A 108 -34.81 -2.04 -40.91
CA GLU A 108 -34.46 -1.58 -42.25
C GLU A 108 -34.51 -2.71 -43.27
N LYS A 109 -33.94 -3.88 -42.95
CA LYS A 109 -34.01 -5.07 -43.81
C LYS A 109 -35.46 -5.50 -44.07
N LYS A 110 -36.32 -5.51 -43.05
CA LYS A 110 -37.76 -5.81 -43.21
C LYS A 110 -38.44 -4.80 -44.13
N ARG A 111 -38.19 -3.52 -43.94
CA ARG A 111 -38.76 -2.45 -44.78
C ARG A 111 -38.33 -2.60 -46.26
N ILE A 112 -37.08 -2.96 -46.51
CA ILE A 112 -36.56 -3.22 -47.87
C ILE A 112 -37.18 -4.49 -48.48
N GLN A 113 -37.40 -5.53 -47.68
CA GLN A 113 -38.08 -6.75 -48.13
C GLN A 113 -39.55 -6.50 -48.51
N GLU A 114 -40.24 -5.63 -47.77
CA GLU A 114 -41.63 -5.25 -48.04
C GLU A 114 -41.77 -4.36 -49.28
N SER A 115 -40.76 -3.52 -49.60
CA SER A 115 -40.78 -2.70 -50.80
C SER A 115 -40.41 -3.46 -52.08
N PHE A 116 -39.73 -4.60 -51.97
CA PHE A 116 -39.41 -5.50 -53.08
C PHE A 116 -39.89 -6.93 -52.76
N PRO A 117 -41.19 -7.24 -52.92
CA PRO A 117 -41.70 -8.56 -52.64
C PRO A 117 -41.02 -9.60 -53.55
N PRO A 118 -40.68 -10.79 -53.02
CA PRO A 118 -40.02 -11.82 -53.81
C PRO A 118 -40.90 -12.22 -55.01
N PRO A 119 -40.31 -12.41 -56.21
CA PRO A 119 -41.07 -12.87 -57.36
C PRO A 119 -41.72 -14.22 -57.04
N PRO A 120 -42.94 -14.49 -57.55
CA PRO A 120 -43.65 -15.72 -57.26
C PRO A 120 -42.77 -16.93 -57.63
N VAL A 121 -42.51 -17.78 -56.65
CA VAL A 121 -41.72 -19.00 -56.84
C VAL A 121 -42.56 -19.95 -57.70
N SER A 122 -42.17 -20.15 -58.96
CA SER A 122 -42.76 -21.20 -59.78
C SER A 122 -42.10 -22.52 -59.43
N TYR A 123 -42.83 -23.41 -58.76
CA TYR A 123 -42.39 -24.77 -58.53
C TYR A 123 -42.47 -25.50 -59.87
N ASN A 124 -41.33 -25.73 -60.51
CA ASN A 124 -41.28 -26.60 -61.68
C ASN A 124 -41.46 -28.05 -61.22
N THR A 125 -42.64 -28.61 -61.44
CA THR A 125 -42.93 -30.05 -61.28
C THR A 125 -42.30 -30.84 -62.43
N LYS A 126 -40.97 -30.83 -62.54
CA LYS A 126 -40.27 -31.84 -63.35
C LYS A 126 -40.26 -33.16 -62.58
N SER A 127 -41.08 -34.09 -63.04
CA SER A 127 -41.12 -35.49 -62.63
C SER A 127 -39.72 -36.12 -62.65
N HIS A 128 -39.12 -36.27 -61.48
CA HIS A 128 -37.95 -37.13 -61.31
C HIS A 128 -38.40 -38.60 -61.44
N GLY A 129 -38.09 -39.24 -62.57
CA GLY A 129 -38.02 -40.69 -62.67
C GLY A 129 -36.95 -41.25 -61.71
N PRO A 130 -37.04 -42.54 -61.32
CA PRO A 130 -36.27 -43.10 -60.21
C PRO A 130 -34.75 -43.06 -60.48
N PRO A 131 -33.92 -42.87 -59.43
CA PRO A 131 -32.49 -42.72 -59.59
C PRO A 131 -31.85 -44.04 -60.03
N LYS A 132 -31.09 -44.00 -61.13
CA LYS A 132 -30.24 -45.12 -61.55
C LYS A 132 -29.09 -45.30 -60.56
N LYS A 133 -28.89 -46.52 -60.06
CA LYS A 133 -27.76 -46.87 -59.19
C LYS A 133 -26.45 -46.77 -59.97
N LEU A 134 -25.56 -45.88 -59.54
CA LEU A 134 -24.16 -45.86 -59.95
C LEU A 134 -23.32 -46.42 -58.81
N THR A 135 -22.67 -47.55 -59.06
CA THR A 135 -21.70 -48.18 -58.17
C THR A 135 -20.33 -47.60 -58.48
N VAL A 136 -19.70 -46.86 -57.57
CA VAL A 136 -18.30 -46.44 -57.71
C VAL A 136 -17.57 -46.45 -56.36
N GLY A 137 -16.55 -47.32 -56.30
CA GLY A 137 -15.24 -47.12 -55.68
C GLY A 137 -15.14 -46.65 -54.23
N ARG A 138 -14.81 -47.59 -53.34
CA ARG A 138 -14.36 -47.33 -51.96
C ARG A 138 -12.96 -46.71 -51.98
N ILE A 139 -12.86 -45.38 -51.85
CA ILE A 139 -11.60 -44.70 -51.55
C ILE A 139 -11.44 -44.68 -50.03
N ARG A 140 -10.38 -45.30 -49.52
CA ARG A 140 -9.96 -45.22 -48.12
C ARG A 140 -9.30 -43.86 -47.92
N THR A 141 -9.86 -43.02 -47.05
CA THR A 141 -9.14 -41.89 -46.45
C THR A 141 -8.74 -42.28 -45.04
N ASP A 142 -7.44 -42.46 -44.85
CA ASP A 142 -6.88 -42.73 -43.54
C ASP A 142 -6.99 -41.50 -42.63
N LYS A 143 -7.31 -41.82 -41.38
CA LYS A 143 -7.26 -41.03 -40.14
C LYS A 143 -6.38 -39.77 -40.21
N ILE A 144 -7.00 -38.62 -39.94
CA ILE A 144 -6.29 -37.47 -39.32
C ILE A 144 -6.89 -37.26 -37.94
N LEU A 145 -6.08 -37.58 -36.94
CA LEU A 145 -6.34 -37.45 -35.51
C LEU A 145 -6.14 -35.97 -35.12
N PHE A 146 -7.20 -35.29 -34.70
CA PHE A 146 -7.09 -33.96 -34.08
C PHE A 146 -6.59 -34.14 -32.64
N HIS A 147 -5.37 -33.67 -32.35
CA HIS A 147 -4.93 -33.42 -30.98
C HIS A 147 -5.20 -31.97 -30.60
N THR A 148 -6.04 -31.82 -29.58
CA THR A 148 -6.24 -30.63 -28.75
C THR A 148 -4.89 -30.16 -28.19
N VAL A 149 -4.51 -28.91 -28.46
CA VAL A 149 -3.48 -28.20 -27.70
C VAL A 149 -4.19 -27.18 -26.83
N GLN A 150 -4.21 -27.47 -25.53
CA GLN A 150 -4.41 -26.47 -24.50
C GLN A 150 -3.17 -25.59 -24.43
N SER A 151 -3.37 -24.27 -24.36
CA SER A 151 -2.52 -23.38 -23.58
C SER A 151 -3.31 -22.15 -23.15
#